data_AF-A0A151U8R5-F1
#
_entry.id   AF-A0A151U8R5-F1
#
_cell.length_a   1.000
_cell.length_b   1.000
_cell.length_c   1.000
_cell.angle_alpha   90.00
_cell.angle_beta   90.00
_cell.angle_gamma   90.00
#
_symmetry.space_group_name_H-M   'P 1'
#
loop_
_entity.id
_entity.type
_entity.pdbx_description
1 polymer ?
#
loop_
_entity_poly.entity_id
_entity_poly.type
_entity_poly.pdbx_seq_one_letter_code
_entity_poly.pdbx_strand_id
1 'polypeptide(L)'
;IPGDGRCLFRSVVYGACLRTGEPSPSHSRQKELADELRAKVVDEFIKRRADTEWFLEGDFDTYTVQMRKPHIWGGEPELLMSSHVLQMPITVLMQDKNSSKLKVIAEYGQEYGKDNPIRVIYHGYGHYDALLKSSTNYMKS
;
A
#
# COMPACT_ATOMS: atom_id res chain seq x y z
N ILE A 1 -7.72 -9.34 4.52
CA ILE A 1 -7.16 -8.43 5.56
C ILE A 1 -8.32 -7.79 6.38
N PRO A 2 -8.20 -7.41 7.68
CA PRO A 2 -9.31 -6.76 8.41
C PRO A 2 -9.59 -5.31 7.98
N GLY A 3 -10.85 -4.87 8.08
CA GLY A 3 -11.29 -3.49 7.80
C GLY A 3 -11.16 -2.52 9.00
N ASP A 4 -10.05 -2.57 9.74
CA ASP A 4 -9.83 -1.81 10.98
C ASP A 4 -9.11 -0.45 10.78
N GLY A 5 -9.13 0.07 9.54
CA GLY A 5 -8.38 1.26 9.13
C GLY A 5 -6.89 1.01 8.83
N ARG A 6 -6.37 -0.20 9.07
CA ARG A 6 -4.98 -0.57 8.69
C ARG A 6 -4.89 -1.39 7.42
N CYS A 7 -6.01 -1.63 6.73
CA CYS A 7 -6.06 -2.61 5.64
C CYS A 7 -5.00 -2.37 4.55
N LEU A 8 -4.79 -1.13 4.14
CA LEU A 8 -3.74 -0.75 3.19
C LEU A 8 -2.35 -1.12 3.70
N PHE A 9 -1.94 -0.60 4.85
CA PHE A 9 -0.61 -0.84 5.41
C PHE A 9 -0.37 -2.33 5.69
N ARG A 10 -1.38 -3.05 6.22
CA ARG A 10 -1.30 -4.50 6.41
C ARG A 10 -1.08 -5.25 5.09
N SER A 11 -1.78 -4.84 4.02
CA SER A 11 -1.64 -5.48 2.71
C SER A 11 -0.25 -5.26 2.13
N VAL A 12 0.29 -4.05 2.29
CA VAL A 12 1.64 -3.69 1.84
C VAL A 12 2.72 -4.47 2.60
N VAL A 13 2.70 -4.46 3.93
CA VAL A 13 3.73 -5.19 4.72
C VAL A 13 3.64 -6.69 4.50
N TYR A 14 2.44 -7.23 4.37
CA TYR A 14 2.26 -8.65 4.07
C TYR A 14 2.85 -8.99 2.70
N GLY A 15 2.56 -8.20 1.67
CA GLY A 15 3.14 -8.37 0.34
C GLY A 15 4.67 -8.18 0.32
N ALA A 16 5.22 -7.28 1.13
CA ALA A 16 6.65 -7.10 1.29
C ALA A 16 7.32 -8.34 1.90
N CYS A 17 6.76 -8.93 2.96
CA CYS A 17 7.27 -10.19 3.55
C CYS A 17 7.24 -11.36 2.56
N LEU A 18 6.16 -11.48 1.77
CA LEU A 18 6.10 -12.51 0.72
C LEU A 18 7.17 -12.32 -0.35
N ARG A 19 7.54 -11.07 -0.64
CA ARG A 19 8.57 -10.74 -1.62
C ARG A 19 9.96 -11.15 -1.14
N THR A 20 10.25 -10.97 0.14
CA THR A 20 11.54 -11.31 0.77
C THR A 20 11.67 -12.80 1.09
N GLY A 21 10.59 -13.58 0.97
CA GLY A 21 10.57 -15.00 1.31
C GLY A 21 10.46 -15.26 2.80
N GLU A 22 10.13 -14.24 3.59
CA GLU A 22 9.88 -14.39 5.01
C GLU A 22 8.57 -15.14 5.27
N PRO A 23 8.47 -15.89 6.38
CA PRO A 23 7.21 -16.49 6.80
C PRO A 23 6.12 -15.43 6.93
N SER A 24 4.90 -15.78 6.51
CA SER A 24 3.74 -14.91 6.68
C SER A 24 3.61 -14.47 8.14
N PRO A 25 3.66 -13.16 8.44
CA PRO A 25 3.61 -12.67 9.81
C PRO A 25 2.27 -13.01 10.47
N SER A 26 2.29 -13.27 11.78
CA SER A 26 1.07 -13.46 12.58
C SER A 26 0.19 -12.21 12.53
N HIS A 27 -1.09 -12.35 12.90
CA HIS A 27 -2.03 -11.21 12.89
C HIS A 27 -1.59 -10.05 13.79
N SER A 28 -0.99 -10.36 14.96
CA SER A 28 -0.40 -9.35 15.85
C SER A 28 0.81 -8.68 15.21
N ARG A 29 1.72 -9.46 14.60
CA ARG A 29 2.90 -8.89 13.94
C ARG A 29 2.55 -8.05 12.73
N GLN A 30 1.54 -8.43 11.95
CA GLN A 30 0.99 -7.61 10.87
C GLN A 30 0.48 -6.25 11.37
N LYS A 31 -0.10 -6.21 12.58
CA LYS A 31 -0.59 -4.96 13.18
C LYS A 31 0.57 -4.03 13.50
N GLU A 32 1.59 -4.56 14.17
CA GLU A 32 2.80 -3.81 14.52
C GLU A 32 3.51 -3.29 13.28
N LEU A 33 3.77 -4.16 12.29
CA LEU A 33 4.41 -3.78 11.03
C LEU A 33 3.60 -2.72 10.27
N ALA A 34 2.26 -2.82 10.27
CA ALA A 34 1.40 -1.83 9.64
C ALA A 34 1.48 -0.46 10.33
N ASP A 35 1.51 -0.43 11.67
CA ASP A 35 1.65 0.80 12.45
C ASP A 35 3.06 1.40 12.31
N GLU A 36 4.10 0.56 12.25
CA GLU A 36 5.49 0.96 11.96
C GLU A 36 5.63 1.56 10.55
N LEU A 37 5.06 0.90 9.52
CA LEU A 37 5.06 1.41 8.14
C LEU A 37 4.31 2.73 8.05
N ARG A 38 3.13 2.84 8.68
CA ARG A 38 2.34 4.08 8.75
C ARG A 38 3.16 5.24 9.32
N ALA A 39 3.88 5.01 10.42
CA ALA A 39 4.74 6.04 11.01
C ALA A 39 5.82 6.51 10.03
N LYS A 40 6.51 5.57 9.38
CA LYS A 40 7.55 5.87 8.38
C LYS A 40 7.00 6.58 7.14
N VAL A 41 5.80 6.22 6.70
CA VAL A 41 5.11 6.89 5.58
C VAL A 41 4.85 8.36 5.91
N VAL A 42 4.41 8.67 7.13
CA VAL A 42 4.25 10.06 7.56
C VAL A 42 5.59 10.79 7.63
N ASP A 43 6.64 10.13 8.12
CA ASP A 43 7.99 10.72 8.11
C ASP A 43 8.48 11.01 6.68
N GLU A 44 8.18 10.12 5.72
CA GLU A 44 8.54 10.30 4.31
C GLU A 44 7.74 11.44 3.65
N PHE A 45 6.46 11.63 4.00
CA PHE A 45 5.70 12.82 3.59
C PHE A 45 6.37 14.10 4.07
N ILE A 46 6.74 14.18 5.35
CA ILE A 46 7.38 15.37 5.92
C ILE A 46 8.71 15.65 5.21
N LYS A 47 9.51 14.61 4.98
CA LYS A 47 10.78 14.71 4.25
C LYS A 47 10.59 15.19 2.80
N ARG A 48 9.47 14.85 2.17
CA ARG A 48 9.15 15.19 0.77
C ARG A 48 8.09 16.27 0.63
N ARG A 49 7.86 17.08 1.68
CA ARG A 49 6.75 18.05 1.73
C ARG A 49 6.61 18.89 0.46
N ALA A 50 7.72 19.39 -0.06
CA ALA A 50 7.76 20.20 -1.28
C ALA A 50 7.14 19.51 -2.51
N ASP A 51 7.27 18.18 -2.60
CA ASP A 51 6.76 17.37 -3.70
C ASP A 51 5.37 16.80 -3.42
N THR A 52 4.96 16.72 -2.15
CA THR A 52 3.75 15.99 -1.73
C THR A 52 2.59 16.86 -1.29
N GLU A 53 2.85 18.04 -0.74
CA GLU A 53 1.82 18.87 -0.10
C GLU A 53 0.68 19.25 -1.05
N TRP A 54 0.98 19.52 -2.32
CA TRP A 54 0.00 19.99 -3.31
C TRP A 54 -1.08 18.95 -3.68
N PHE A 55 -0.83 17.65 -3.46
CA PHE A 55 -1.79 16.58 -3.79
C PHE A 55 -2.47 15.98 -2.56
N LEU A 56 -2.12 16.43 -1.35
CA LEU A 56 -2.79 15.99 -0.14
C LEU A 56 -4.06 16.81 0.09
N GLU A 57 -5.13 16.13 0.50
CA GLU A 57 -6.39 16.79 0.79
C GLU A 57 -6.33 17.51 2.15
N GLY A 58 -6.52 18.82 2.13
CA GLY A 58 -6.58 19.66 3.32
C GLY A 58 -5.23 20.23 3.74
N ASP A 59 -5.13 20.64 5.01
CA ASP A 59 -3.91 21.17 5.59
C ASP A 59 -2.89 20.05 5.83
N PHE A 60 -1.65 20.24 5.37
CA PHE A 60 -0.59 19.23 5.41
C PHE A 60 -0.26 18.78 6.84
N ASP A 61 -0.12 19.73 7.76
CA ASP A 61 0.28 19.44 9.14
C ASP A 61 -0.85 18.68 9.86
N THR A 62 -2.10 19.07 9.61
CA THR A 62 -3.29 18.33 10.08
C THR A 62 -3.35 16.93 9.48
N TYR A 63 -3.12 16.79 8.17
CA TYR A 63 -3.14 15.51 7.47
C TYR A 63 -2.13 14.54 8.07
N THR A 64 -0.88 14.96 8.24
CA THR A 64 0.19 14.12 8.79
C THR A 64 -0.10 13.69 10.23
N VAL A 65 -0.63 14.58 11.07
CA VAL A 65 -1.05 14.25 12.44
C VAL A 65 -2.18 13.22 12.46
N GLN A 66 -3.18 13.36 11.58
CA GLN A 66 -4.27 12.39 11.48
C GLN A 66 -3.76 11.05 10.94
N MET A 67 -2.94 11.04 9.89
CA MET A 67 -2.48 9.81 9.24
C MET A 67 -1.68 8.90 10.18
N ARG A 68 -0.98 9.46 11.19
CA ARG A 68 -0.32 8.66 12.23
C ARG A 68 -1.30 7.84 13.09
N LYS A 69 -2.57 8.24 13.18
CA LYS A 69 -3.56 7.54 13.99
C LYS A 69 -3.95 6.22 13.34
N PRO A 70 -3.89 5.08 14.04
CA PRO A 70 -3.96 3.78 13.39
C PRO A 70 -5.29 3.39 12.72
N HIS A 71 -6.36 4.14 12.95
CA HIS A 71 -7.70 3.90 12.41
C HIS A 71 -8.00 4.76 11.16
N ILE A 72 -7.10 5.67 10.78
CA ILE A 72 -7.27 6.48 9.58
C ILE A 72 -6.94 5.65 8.35
N TRP A 73 -7.82 5.73 7.35
CA TRP A 73 -7.68 4.98 6.11
C TRP A 73 -6.61 5.65 5.25
N GLY A 74 -5.74 4.84 4.65
CA GLY A 74 -4.79 5.30 3.64
C GLY A 74 -5.37 5.16 2.22
N GLY A 75 -4.73 5.79 1.27
CA GLY A 75 -5.04 5.69 -0.16
C GLY A 75 -3.79 5.77 -1.04
N GLU A 76 -3.95 6.38 -2.20
CA GLU A 76 -2.89 6.55 -3.20
C GLU A 76 -1.66 7.30 -2.66
N PRO A 77 -1.80 8.42 -1.90
CA PRO A 77 -0.65 9.09 -1.29
C PRO A 77 0.20 8.15 -0.42
N GLU A 78 -0.44 7.35 0.44
CA GLU A 78 0.25 6.41 1.32
C GLU A 78 0.93 5.29 0.53
N LEU A 79 0.36 4.83 -0.59
CA LEU A 79 0.97 3.82 -1.45
C LEU A 79 2.24 4.36 -2.12
N LEU A 80 2.20 5.59 -2.63
CA LEU A 80 3.37 6.24 -3.19
C LEU A 80 4.49 6.35 -2.14
N MET A 81 4.19 6.87 -0.95
CA MET A 81 5.19 6.98 0.12
C MET A 81 5.67 5.62 0.61
N SER A 82 4.79 4.62 0.68
CA SER A 82 5.18 3.24 1.05
C SER A 82 6.21 2.68 0.07
N SER A 83 6.09 3.00 -1.23
CA SER A 83 7.06 2.56 -2.24
C SER A 83 8.45 3.15 -1.98
N HIS A 84 8.54 4.41 -1.56
CA HIS A 84 9.79 5.06 -1.17
C HIS A 84 10.37 4.51 0.13
N VAL A 85 9.53 4.30 1.16
CA VAL A 85 9.95 3.77 2.46
C VAL A 85 10.52 2.36 2.32
N LEU A 86 9.87 1.52 1.52
CA LEU A 86 10.29 0.13 1.31
C LEU A 86 11.34 -0.02 0.20
N GLN A 87 11.49 1.00 -0.66
CA GLN A 87 12.25 0.93 -1.91
C GLN A 87 11.82 -0.26 -2.78
N MET A 88 10.51 -0.40 -2.97
CA MET A 88 9.93 -1.49 -3.76
C MET A 88 8.80 -0.97 -4.64
N PRO A 89 8.67 -1.45 -5.88
CA PRO A 89 7.52 -1.13 -6.70
C PRO A 89 6.25 -1.73 -6.11
N ILE A 90 5.14 -1.00 -6.19
CA ILE A 90 3.81 -1.43 -5.75
C ILE A 90 2.87 -1.41 -6.96
N THR A 91 2.12 -2.50 -7.16
CA THR A 91 1.08 -2.62 -8.18
C THR A 91 -0.27 -2.77 -7.49
N VAL A 92 -1.21 -1.89 -7.82
CA VAL A 92 -2.58 -1.95 -7.34
C VAL A 92 -3.44 -2.63 -8.39
N LEU A 93 -4.15 -3.67 -7.96
CA LEU A 93 -5.04 -4.48 -8.78
C LEU A 93 -6.48 -4.25 -8.35
N MET A 94 -7.42 -4.28 -9.29
CA MET A 94 -8.84 -4.30 -8.99
C MET A 94 -9.51 -5.38 -9.82
N GLN A 95 -10.52 -6.03 -9.24
CA GLN A 95 -11.33 -6.99 -9.99
C GLN A 95 -12.17 -6.24 -11.03
N ASP A 96 -12.09 -6.71 -12.28
CA ASP A 96 -12.91 -6.19 -13.36
C ASP A 96 -14.39 -6.47 -13.10
N LYS A 97 -15.27 -5.47 -13.26
CA LYS A 97 -16.71 -5.67 -13.02
C LYS A 97 -17.34 -6.63 -14.03
N ASN A 98 -16.72 -6.73 -15.21
CA ASN A 98 -17.23 -7.51 -16.34
C ASN A 98 -16.52 -8.86 -16.50
N SER A 99 -15.53 -9.18 -15.67
CA SER A 99 -14.82 -10.46 -15.73
C SER A 99 -14.25 -10.87 -14.37
N SER A 100 -14.04 -12.16 -14.12
CA SER A 100 -13.36 -12.64 -12.90
C SER A 100 -11.84 -12.35 -12.89
N LYS A 101 -11.36 -11.41 -13.73
CA LYS A 101 -9.95 -11.09 -13.91
C LYS A 101 -9.54 -9.87 -13.08
N LEU A 102 -8.28 -9.83 -12.67
CA LEU A 102 -7.65 -8.68 -12.03
C LEU A 102 -7.03 -7.77 -13.09
N LYS A 103 -7.26 -6.46 -12.98
CA LYS A 103 -6.68 -5.40 -13.81
C LYS A 103 -5.75 -4.54 -12.97
N VAL A 104 -4.61 -4.14 -13.53
CA VAL A 104 -3.75 -3.11 -12.93
C VAL A 104 -4.45 -1.77 -13.06
N ILE A 105 -4.61 -1.06 -11.94
CA ILE A 105 -5.24 0.28 -11.91
C ILE A 105 -4.25 1.39 -11.54
N ALA A 106 -3.15 1.05 -10.86
CA ALA A 106 -2.09 1.99 -10.53
C ALA A 106 -0.76 1.26 -10.26
N GLU A 107 0.34 1.96 -10.50
CA GLU A 107 1.69 1.49 -10.21
C GLU A 107 2.50 2.62 -9.55
N TYR A 108 3.27 2.28 -8.52
CA TYR A 108 4.10 3.21 -7.75
C TYR A 108 5.53 2.65 -7.62
N GLY A 109 6.51 3.54 -7.45
CA GLY A 109 7.89 3.16 -7.15
C GLY A 109 8.62 2.43 -8.28
N GLN A 110 8.28 2.71 -9.55
CA GLN A 110 8.89 2.05 -10.72
C GLN A 110 10.39 2.35 -10.85
N GLU A 111 10.88 3.42 -10.22
CA GLU A 111 12.29 3.75 -10.08
C GLU A 111 13.07 2.73 -9.24
N TYR A 112 12.39 1.92 -8.41
CA TYR A 112 13.00 0.84 -7.61
C TYR A 112 13.01 -0.51 -8.33
N GLY A 113 12.69 -0.52 -9.63
CA GLY A 113 12.65 -1.70 -10.48
C GLY A 113 11.23 -2.07 -10.90
N LYS A 114 11.13 -3.05 -11.81
CA LYS A 114 9.85 -3.54 -12.38
C LYS A 114 9.55 -4.99 -11.99
N ASP A 115 10.51 -5.65 -11.35
CA ASP A 115 10.44 -7.07 -11.05
C ASP A 115 9.88 -7.32 -9.65
N ASN A 116 8.97 -8.32 -9.57
CA ASN A 116 8.39 -8.82 -8.33
C ASN A 116 7.83 -7.68 -7.43
N PRO A 117 6.88 -6.86 -7.92
CA PRO A 117 6.29 -5.78 -7.13
C PRO A 117 5.43 -6.32 -5.98
N ILE A 118 5.26 -5.50 -4.95
CA ILE A 118 4.24 -5.72 -3.92
C ILE A 118 2.88 -5.56 -4.61
N ARG A 119 2.01 -6.57 -4.51
CA ARG A 119 0.70 -6.55 -5.15
C ARG A 119 -0.40 -6.44 -4.11
N VAL A 120 -1.21 -5.40 -4.23
CA VAL A 120 -2.38 -5.17 -3.39
C VAL A 120 -3.64 -5.16 -4.25
N ILE A 121 -4.75 -5.67 -3.70
CA ILE A 121 -6.07 -5.69 -4.35
C ILE A 121 -6.92 -4.59 -3.73
N TYR A 122 -7.45 -3.69 -4.54
CA TYR A 122 -8.43 -2.70 -4.14
C TYR A 122 -9.85 -3.18 -4.48
N HIS A 123 -10.75 -3.16 -3.50
CA HIS A 123 -12.12 -3.66 -3.67
C HIS A 123 -13.15 -2.58 -4.07
N GLY A 124 -12.72 -1.32 -4.30
CA GLY A 124 -13.62 -0.25 -4.79
C GLY A 124 -14.44 0.47 -3.72
N TYR A 125 -14.45 0.00 -2.48
CA TYR A 125 -15.16 0.61 -1.33
C TYR A 125 -14.21 1.01 -0.18
N GLY A 126 -12.93 1.29 -0.49
CA GLY A 126 -11.94 1.68 0.53
C GLY A 126 -11.21 0.53 1.22
N HIS A 127 -11.42 -0.72 0.80
CA HIS A 127 -10.73 -1.89 1.35
C HIS A 127 -9.60 -2.38 0.44
N TYR A 128 -8.47 -2.72 1.07
CA TYR A 128 -7.32 -3.34 0.44
C TYR A 128 -7.04 -4.73 1.02
N ASP A 129 -6.66 -5.65 0.15
CA ASP A 129 -6.13 -6.97 0.53
C ASP A 129 -4.76 -7.24 -0.12
N ALA A 130 -4.01 -8.18 0.43
CA ALA A 130 -2.75 -8.62 -0.16
C ALA A 130 -3.01 -9.72 -1.19
N LEU A 131 -2.43 -9.58 -2.38
CA LEU A 131 -2.45 -10.67 -3.33
C LEU A 131 -1.31 -11.66 -3.03
N LEU A 132 -1.69 -12.84 -2.55
CA LEU A 132 -0.79 -14.00 -2.48
C LEU A 132 -0.36 -14.40 -3.89
N LYS A 133 0.91 -14.81 -4.07
CA LYS A 133 1.37 -15.48 -5.30
C LYS A 133 0.54 -16.75 -5.51
N SER A 134 -0.56 -16.63 -6.25
CA SER A 134 -1.18 -17.74 -6.96
C SER A 134 -1.01 -17.49 -8.46
N SER A 135 -0.96 -18.58 -9.23
CA SER A 135 -0.66 -18.67 -10.66
C SER A 135 -1.68 -17.97 -11.56
N THR A 136 -1.94 -16.68 -11.34
CA THR A 136 -2.92 -15.91 -12.13
C THR A 136 -2.21 -15.17 -13.25
N ASN A 137 -2.58 -15.47 -14.49
CA ASN A 137 -2.11 -14.79 -15.69
C ASN A 137 -2.59 -13.33 -15.70
N TYR A 138 -1.67 -12.38 -15.58
CA TYR A 138 -1.92 -10.95 -15.74
C TYR A 138 -1.77 -10.58 -17.21
N MET A 139 -2.74 -9.83 -17.77
CA MET A 139 -2.54 -9.13 -19.05
C MET A 139 -2.25 -7.66 -18.76
N LYS A 140 -1.13 -7.16 -19.27
CA LYS A 140 -0.87 -5.72 -19.37
C LYS A 140 -1.72 -5.19 -20.53
N SER A 141 -2.55 -4.18 -20.28
CA SER A 141 -3.22 -3.41 -21.33
C SER A 141 -2.21 -2.55 -22.08
#